data_AF-A0A7L7KS77-F1
#
_entry.id   AF-A0A7L7KS77-F1
#
_cell.length_a   1.000
_cell.length_b   1.000
_cell.length_c   1.000
_cell.angle_alpha   90.00
_cell.angle_beta   90.00
_cell.angle_gamma   90.00
#
_symmetry.space_group_name_H-M   'P 1'
#
loop_
_entity.id
_entity.type
_entity.pdbx_description
1 polymer ?
#
loop_
_entity_poly.entity_id
_entity_poly.type
_entity_poly.pdbx_seq_one_letter_code
_entity_poly.pdbx_strand_id
1 'polypeptide(L)'
;MGFKEQFEKERSELQNVKRPYETAAFLIFAVMFIQQIGYWVLRTLEQLKDIKDAAGAWNPSFSTNLPTTPAFVTRIINIDATKWLWVIVGFLALALWYFLIYLFVWRYCQNHGYAKWTWTVLIVFLPTTLFLVPVYVWYAIYVFRPYIMRFLKRAVVEFKEFNPNHQFTEEVEEVEPPKQPMQEESE
;
A
#
# COMPACT_ATOMS: atom_id res chain seq x y z
N MET A 1 21.40 -7.37 7.31
CA MET A 1 20.88 -5.99 7.51
C MET A 1 19.75 -6.06 8.52
N GLY A 2 19.84 -5.24 9.57
CA GLY A 2 18.81 -5.18 10.60
C GLY A 2 17.55 -4.47 10.09
N PHE A 3 16.39 -4.80 10.67
CA PHE A 3 15.11 -4.15 10.35
C PHE A 3 15.17 -2.63 10.51
N LYS A 4 15.97 -2.14 11.47
CA LYS A 4 16.21 -0.71 11.71
C LYS A 4 17.00 -0.04 10.58
N GLU A 5 18.03 -0.69 10.05
CA GLU A 5 18.82 -0.17 8.92
C GLU A 5 17.99 -0.16 7.62
N GLN A 6 17.17 -1.20 7.40
CA GLN A 6 16.22 -1.22 6.28
C GLN A 6 15.25 -0.04 6.37
N PHE A 7 14.71 0.24 7.55
CA PHE A 7 13.78 1.35 7.74
C PHE A 7 14.43 2.73 7.52
N GLU A 8 15.66 2.93 7.99
CA GLU A 8 16.40 4.18 7.77
C GLU A 8 16.77 4.37 6.29
N LYS A 9 17.17 3.30 5.60
CA LYS A 9 17.40 3.32 4.14
C LYS A 9 16.12 3.68 3.39
N GLU A 10 14.99 3.07 3.75
CA GLU A 10 13.70 3.36 3.11
C GLU A 10 13.22 4.79 3.35
N ARG A 11 13.41 5.31 4.56
CA ARG A 11 13.11 6.71 4.86
C ARG A 11 13.94 7.66 4.01
N SER A 12 15.23 7.40 3.84
CA SER A 12 16.13 8.19 3.00
C SER A 12 15.71 8.12 1.52
N GLU A 13 15.39 6.93 1.01
CA GLU A 13 14.88 6.71 -0.34
C GLU A 13 13.57 7.47 -0.59
N LEU A 14 12.65 7.47 0.39
CA LEU A 14 11.36 8.17 0.31
C LEU A 14 11.46 9.69 0.44
N GLN A 15 12.50 10.21 1.08
CA GLN A 15 12.76 11.64 1.22
C GLN A 15 13.61 12.20 0.06
N ASN A 16 14.29 11.34 -0.69
CA ASN A 16 15.08 11.73 -1.84
C ASN A 16 14.20 12.18 -3.01
N VAL A 17 14.54 13.32 -3.62
CA VAL A 17 13.80 13.99 -4.69
C VAL A 17 13.70 13.16 -5.98
N LYS A 18 14.40 12.02 -6.07
CA LYS A 18 14.49 11.18 -7.27
C LYS A 18 13.15 10.53 -7.68
N ARG A 19 12.19 10.28 -6.77
CA ARG A 19 10.90 9.62 -7.08
C ARG A 19 9.71 10.13 -6.25
N PRO A 20 9.23 11.37 -6.47
CA PRO A 20 8.16 11.98 -5.65
C PRO A 20 6.83 11.21 -5.69
N TYR A 21 6.58 10.46 -6.77
CA TYR A 21 5.40 9.59 -6.90
C TYR A 21 5.44 8.40 -5.93
N GLU A 22 6.63 7.95 -5.54
CA GLU A 22 6.80 6.81 -4.63
C GLU A 22 6.51 7.21 -3.18
N THR A 23 6.90 8.43 -2.79
CA THR A 23 6.51 9.04 -1.52
C THR A 23 5.00 9.26 -1.44
N ALA A 24 4.38 9.77 -2.52
CA ALA A 24 2.93 9.93 -2.58
C ALA A 24 2.20 8.57 -2.49
N ALA A 25 2.70 7.56 -3.19
CA ALA A 25 2.17 6.20 -3.11
C ALA A 25 2.29 5.63 -1.69
N PHE A 26 3.44 5.80 -1.03
CA PHE A 26 3.60 5.37 0.36
C PHE A 26 2.59 6.05 1.31
N LEU A 27 2.38 7.36 1.17
CA LEU A 27 1.40 8.09 1.98
C LEU A 27 -0.03 7.58 1.75
N ILE A 28 -0.42 7.36 0.48
CA ILE A 28 -1.72 6.79 0.14
C ILE A 28 -1.86 5.38 0.74
N PHE A 29 -0.83 4.54 0.58
CA PHE A 29 -0.79 3.21 1.19
C PHE A 29 -0.99 3.29 2.70
N ALA A 30 -0.22 4.12 3.38
CA ALA A 30 -0.25 4.27 4.83
C ALA A 30 -1.64 4.70 5.32
N VAL A 31 -2.25 5.71 4.68
CA VAL A 31 -3.61 6.16 5.02
C VAL A 31 -4.63 5.05 4.82
N MET A 32 -4.61 4.38 3.67
CA MET A 32 -5.56 3.31 3.35
C MET A 32 -5.38 2.08 4.25
N PHE A 33 -4.14 1.77 4.60
CA PHE A 33 -3.79 0.68 5.50
C PHE A 33 -4.23 0.99 6.94
N ILE A 34 -3.93 2.19 7.45
CA ILE A 34 -4.39 2.63 8.78
C ILE A 34 -5.91 2.62 8.83
N GLN A 35 -6.57 3.12 7.79
CA GLN A 35 -8.04 3.05 7.67
C GLN A 35 -8.51 1.60 7.77
N GLN A 36 -7.93 0.69 6.98
CA GLN A 36 -8.30 -0.72 6.98
C GLN A 36 -8.19 -1.36 8.35
N ILE A 37 -7.04 -1.21 9.02
CA ILE A 37 -6.80 -1.75 10.36
C ILE A 37 -7.76 -1.12 11.36
N GLY A 38 -8.01 0.20 11.27
CA GLY A 38 -8.97 0.91 12.12
C GLY A 38 -10.38 0.33 12.03
N TYR A 39 -10.88 0.08 10.81
CA TYR A 39 -12.18 -0.56 10.63
C TYR A 39 -12.21 -2.00 11.16
N TRP A 40 -11.14 -2.78 10.96
CA TRP A 40 -11.04 -4.13 11.52
C TRP A 40 -11.13 -4.12 13.06
N VAL A 41 -10.41 -3.22 13.72
CA VAL A 41 -10.45 -3.08 15.18
C VAL A 41 -11.84 -2.66 15.65
N LEU A 42 -12.42 -1.60 15.06
CA LEU A 42 -13.73 -1.09 15.45
C LEU A 42 -14.83 -2.14 15.27
N ARG A 43 -14.88 -2.84 14.13
CA ARG A 43 -15.87 -3.90 13.89
C ARG A 43 -15.71 -5.09 14.83
N THR A 44 -14.48 -5.44 15.18
CA THR A 44 -14.22 -6.51 16.15
C THR A 44 -14.72 -6.11 17.54
N LEU A 45 -14.48 -4.87 17.97
CA LEU A 45 -14.97 -4.37 19.26
C LEU A 45 -16.50 -4.25 19.30
N GLU A 46 -17.12 -3.76 18.22
CA GLU A 46 -18.57 -3.72 18.07
C GLU A 46 -19.17 -5.12 18.16
N GLN A 47 -18.63 -6.10 17.43
CA GLN A 47 -19.11 -7.48 17.47
C GLN A 47 -19.00 -8.09 18.87
N LEU A 48 -17.90 -7.85 19.58
CA LEU A 48 -17.72 -8.35 20.95
C LEU A 48 -18.75 -7.73 21.91
N LYS A 49 -19.07 -6.45 21.73
CA LYS A 49 -20.13 -5.78 22.48
C LYS A 49 -21.50 -6.38 22.16
N ASP A 50 -21.83 -6.56 20.89
CA ASP A 50 -23.12 -7.11 20.45
C ASP A 50 -23.34 -8.54 20.96
N ILE A 51 -22.29 -9.38 20.99
CA ILE A 51 -22.35 -10.73 21.57
C ILE A 51 -22.67 -10.68 23.06
N LYS A 52 -22.06 -9.74 23.78
CA LYS A 52 -22.29 -9.55 25.22
C LYS A 52 -23.71 -9.07 25.48
N ASP A 53 -24.20 -8.14 24.67
CA ASP A 53 -25.55 -7.56 24.79
C ASP A 53 -26.65 -8.54 24.37
N ALA A 54 -26.35 -9.46 23.44
CA ALA A 54 -27.31 -10.44 22.95
C ALA A 54 -27.71 -11.51 23.98
N ALA A 55 -26.89 -11.78 25.00
CA ALA A 55 -27.17 -12.72 26.10
C ALA A 55 -27.76 -14.09 25.69
N GLY A 56 -27.47 -14.56 24.47
CA GLY A 56 -28.01 -15.83 23.92
C GLY A 56 -29.38 -15.73 23.23
N ALA A 57 -29.98 -14.54 23.13
CA ALA A 57 -31.29 -14.33 22.50
C ALA A 57 -31.24 -14.28 20.95
N TRP A 58 -30.14 -13.82 20.37
CA TRP A 58 -29.90 -13.80 18.93
C TRP A 58 -28.39 -13.89 18.64
N ASN A 59 -28.00 -14.34 17.45
CA ASN A 59 -26.58 -14.45 17.08
C ASN A 59 -26.17 -13.23 16.22
N PRO A 60 -25.38 -12.29 16.75
CA PRO A 60 -24.96 -11.11 15.99
C PRO A 60 -24.08 -11.47 14.80
N SER A 61 -24.33 -10.82 13.67
CA SER A 61 -23.57 -11.01 12.44
C SER A 61 -22.44 -9.98 12.36
N PHE A 62 -21.24 -10.45 12.04
CA PHE A 62 -20.09 -9.58 11.78
C PHE A 62 -20.34 -8.72 10.55
N SER A 63 -20.19 -7.40 10.68
CA SER A 63 -20.39 -6.47 9.58
C SER A 63 -19.25 -6.55 8.55
N THR A 64 -19.56 -6.93 7.32
CA THR A 64 -18.57 -6.99 6.22
C THR A 64 -18.42 -5.68 5.45
N ASN A 65 -18.99 -4.57 5.95
CA ASN A 65 -18.71 -3.23 5.43
C ASN A 65 -17.34 -2.75 5.92
N LEU A 66 -16.30 -3.39 5.40
CA LEU A 66 -14.90 -3.13 5.68
C LEU A 66 -14.29 -2.41 4.46
N PRO A 67 -14.26 -1.06 4.46
CA PRO A 67 -13.64 -0.33 3.36
C PRO A 67 -12.16 -0.72 3.25
N THR A 68 -11.62 -0.58 2.05
CA THR A 68 -10.24 -0.92 1.67
C THR A 68 -9.83 -2.39 1.88
N THR A 69 -10.71 -3.23 2.41
CA THR A 69 -10.49 -4.67 2.53
C THR A 69 -10.75 -5.37 1.19
N PRO A 70 -9.88 -6.29 0.75
CA PRO A 70 -10.08 -7.07 -0.47
C PRO A 70 -11.42 -7.81 -0.47
N ALA A 71 -12.13 -7.78 -1.60
CA ALA A 71 -13.47 -8.37 -1.73
C ALA A 71 -13.52 -9.89 -1.47
N PHE A 72 -12.42 -10.62 -1.69
CA PHE A 72 -12.40 -12.05 -1.38
C PHE A 72 -12.40 -12.31 0.14
N VAL A 73 -11.81 -11.42 0.95
CA VAL A 73 -11.83 -11.51 2.41
C VAL A 73 -13.26 -11.31 2.93
N THR A 74 -13.97 -10.31 2.41
CA THR A 74 -15.37 -10.08 2.78
C THR A 74 -16.27 -11.23 2.33
N ARG A 75 -15.99 -11.86 1.18
CA ARG A 75 -16.69 -13.09 0.73
C ARG A 75 -16.47 -14.28 1.66
N ILE A 76 -15.25 -14.49 2.16
CA ILE A 76 -14.95 -15.56 3.11
C ILE A 76 -15.75 -15.37 4.40
N ILE A 77 -15.78 -14.14 4.93
CA ILE A 77 -16.53 -13.82 6.15
C ILE A 77 -18.05 -14.02 5.93
N ASN A 78 -18.55 -13.62 4.76
CA ASN A 78 -19.96 -13.75 4.40
C ASN A 78 -20.45 -15.19 4.14
N ILE A 79 -19.57 -16.20 4.15
CA ILE A 79 -20.02 -17.61 4.11
C ILE A 79 -20.94 -17.90 5.30
N ASP A 80 -20.56 -17.43 6.50
CA ASP A 80 -21.42 -17.37 7.67
C ASP A 80 -20.85 -16.35 8.66
N ALA A 81 -21.29 -15.10 8.51
CA ALA A 81 -20.81 -13.96 9.28
C ALA A 81 -21.21 -14.02 10.77
N THR A 82 -22.05 -14.97 11.17
CA THR A 82 -22.44 -15.19 12.57
C THR A 82 -21.45 -16.05 13.34
N LYS A 83 -20.55 -16.75 12.63
CA LYS A 83 -19.53 -17.62 13.24
C LYS A 83 -18.16 -16.96 13.21
N TRP A 84 -17.54 -16.86 14.38
CA TRP A 84 -16.16 -16.37 14.55
C TRP A 84 -15.13 -17.12 13.72
N LEU A 85 -15.38 -18.41 13.41
CA LEU A 85 -14.50 -19.19 12.56
C LEU A 85 -14.27 -18.51 11.19
N TRP A 86 -15.31 -18.02 10.53
CA TRP A 86 -15.16 -17.36 9.22
C TRP A 86 -14.54 -15.97 9.31
N VAL A 87 -14.72 -15.27 10.44
CA VAL A 87 -14.02 -14.01 10.73
C VAL A 87 -12.52 -14.25 10.87
N ILE A 88 -12.11 -15.29 11.61
CA ILE A 88 -10.71 -15.68 11.80
C ILE A 88 -10.09 -16.13 10.47
N VAL A 89 -10.81 -16.96 9.70
CA VAL A 89 -10.35 -17.40 8.37
C VAL A 89 -10.22 -16.19 7.42
N GLY A 90 -11.13 -15.22 7.49
CA GLY A 90 -11.03 -13.95 6.76
C GLY A 90 -9.78 -13.15 7.13
N PHE A 91 -9.47 -13.06 8.43
CA PHE A 91 -8.26 -12.38 8.91
C PHE A 91 -6.98 -13.10 8.45
N LEU A 92 -6.95 -14.44 8.52
CA LEU A 92 -5.84 -15.24 8.00
C LEU A 92 -5.66 -15.06 6.49
N ALA A 93 -6.76 -15.03 5.73
CA ALA A 93 -6.73 -14.78 4.30
C ALA A 93 -6.22 -13.36 3.97
N LEU A 94 -6.53 -12.37 4.81
CA LEU A 94 -6.00 -11.02 4.69
C LEU A 94 -4.48 -10.98 4.98
N ALA A 95 -4.04 -11.65 6.04
CA ALA A 95 -2.61 -11.75 6.37
C ALA A 95 -1.82 -12.45 5.25
N LEU A 96 -2.35 -13.55 4.72
CA LEU A 96 -1.78 -14.26 3.58
C LEU A 96 -1.69 -13.35 2.34
N TRP A 97 -2.71 -12.55 2.07
CA TRP A 97 -2.72 -11.61 0.95
C TRP A 97 -1.59 -10.58 1.03
N TYR A 98 -1.40 -9.93 2.17
CA TYR A 98 -0.27 -9.02 2.37
C TYR A 98 1.08 -9.73 2.29
N PHE A 99 1.17 -10.96 2.78
CA PHE A 99 2.37 -11.78 2.66
C PHE A 99 2.71 -12.09 1.19
N LEU A 100 1.72 -12.43 0.38
CA LEU A 100 1.90 -12.68 -1.05
C LEU A 100 2.30 -11.39 -1.80
N ILE A 101 1.69 -10.25 -1.47
CA ILE A 101 2.09 -8.94 -2.02
C ILE A 101 3.55 -8.62 -1.66
N TYR A 102 3.96 -8.89 -0.42
CA TYR A 102 5.35 -8.72 -0.01
C TYR A 102 6.30 -9.60 -0.84
N LEU A 103 5.95 -10.87 -1.09
CA LEU A 103 6.80 -11.75 -1.89
C LEU A 103 6.83 -11.39 -3.38
N PHE A 104 5.67 -11.15 -3.99
CA PHE A 104 5.56 -11.02 -5.45
C PHE A 104 5.71 -9.60 -5.97
N VAL A 105 5.36 -8.59 -5.17
CA VAL A 105 5.39 -7.19 -5.59
C VAL A 105 6.55 -6.50 -4.94
N TRP A 106 6.59 -6.52 -3.62
CA TRP A 106 7.57 -5.76 -2.85
C TRP A 106 9.00 -6.24 -3.11
N ARG A 107 9.26 -7.53 -2.86
CA ARG A 107 10.59 -8.13 -3.07
C ARG A 107 11.00 -8.13 -4.54
N TYR A 108 10.05 -8.35 -5.44
CA TYR A 108 10.31 -8.30 -6.89
C TYR A 108 10.71 -6.89 -7.34
N CYS A 109 9.93 -5.87 -6.97
CA CYS A 109 10.24 -4.48 -7.32
C CYS A 109 11.56 -4.00 -6.70
N GLN A 110 11.84 -4.41 -5.46
CA GLN A 110 13.10 -4.10 -4.79
C GLN A 110 14.31 -4.68 -5.54
N ASN A 111 14.21 -5.92 -6.02
CA ASN A 111 15.30 -6.59 -6.74
C ASN A 111 15.56 -6.01 -8.14
N HIS A 112 14.61 -5.29 -8.74
CA HIS A 112 14.71 -4.76 -10.10
C HIS A 112 14.71 -3.21 -10.14
N GLY A 113 14.88 -2.55 -8.99
CA GLY A 113 14.92 -1.08 -8.91
C GLY A 113 13.61 -0.38 -9.28
N TYR A 114 12.47 -1.09 -9.31
CA TYR A 114 11.16 -0.53 -9.61
C TYR A 114 10.54 0.19 -8.42
N ALA A 115 9.53 1.04 -8.69
CA ALA A 115 8.80 1.81 -7.70
C ALA A 115 7.91 0.93 -6.79
N LYS A 116 8.52 0.30 -5.77
CA LYS A 116 7.89 -0.73 -4.92
C LYS A 116 6.59 -0.26 -4.29
N TRP A 117 6.54 0.97 -3.77
CA TRP A 117 5.32 1.50 -3.13
C TRP A 117 4.22 1.80 -4.14
N THR A 118 4.58 2.27 -5.33
CA THR A 118 3.61 2.55 -6.39
C THR A 118 2.93 1.26 -6.82
N TRP A 119 3.70 0.23 -7.15
CA TRP A 119 3.17 -1.08 -7.53
C TRP A 119 2.38 -1.75 -6.40
N THR A 120 2.82 -1.59 -5.15
CA THR A 120 2.12 -2.13 -3.98
C THR A 120 0.75 -1.48 -3.80
N VAL A 121 0.65 -0.15 -3.88
CA VAL A 121 -0.65 0.55 -3.80
C VAL A 121 -1.59 0.11 -4.91
N LEU A 122 -1.07 0.03 -6.15
CA LEU A 122 -1.85 -0.42 -7.28
C LEU A 122 -2.36 -1.84 -7.03
N ILE A 123 -1.51 -2.80 -6.66
CA ILE A 123 -1.97 -4.19 -6.53
C ILE A 123 -2.89 -4.40 -5.32
N VAL A 124 -2.65 -3.71 -4.20
CA VAL A 124 -3.44 -3.87 -2.97
C VAL A 124 -4.82 -3.25 -3.11
N PHE A 125 -4.92 -2.05 -3.67
CA PHE A 125 -6.15 -1.24 -3.58
C PHE A 125 -6.83 -1.00 -4.93
N LEU A 126 -6.13 -1.09 -6.06
CA LEU A 126 -6.71 -0.84 -7.39
C LEU A 126 -7.83 -1.83 -7.74
N PRO A 127 -7.75 -3.15 -7.44
CA PRO A 127 -8.84 -4.08 -7.74
C PRO A 127 -10.13 -3.77 -6.96
N THR A 128 -10.02 -3.14 -5.79
CA THR A 128 -11.17 -2.75 -4.96
C THR A 128 -11.64 -1.32 -5.18
N THR A 129 -10.81 -0.43 -5.73
CA THR A 129 -11.12 1.01 -5.87
C THR A 129 -11.30 1.53 -7.30
N LEU A 130 -11.01 0.74 -8.35
CA LEU A 130 -11.04 1.23 -9.75
C LEU A 130 -12.42 1.75 -10.23
N PHE A 131 -13.52 1.35 -9.58
CA PHE A 131 -14.87 1.87 -9.87
C PHE A 131 -15.44 2.80 -8.79
N LEU A 132 -14.68 3.06 -7.72
CA LEU A 132 -15.08 3.87 -6.58
C LEU A 132 -13.97 4.85 -6.22
N VAL A 133 -13.36 5.47 -7.23
CA VAL A 133 -12.47 6.62 -7.05
C VAL A 133 -13.29 7.69 -6.32
N PRO A 134 -12.98 7.99 -5.04
CA PRO A 134 -13.79 8.92 -4.27
C PRO A 134 -13.77 10.30 -4.94
N VAL A 135 -14.85 11.07 -4.82
CA VAL A 135 -15.04 12.36 -5.53
C VAL A 135 -13.85 13.33 -5.32
N TYR A 136 -13.16 13.24 -4.18
CA TYR A 136 -11.95 14.04 -3.91
C TYR A 136 -10.76 13.69 -4.82
N VAL A 137 -10.63 12.43 -5.28
CA VAL A 137 -9.60 12.03 -6.24
C VAL A 137 -9.98 12.52 -7.64
N TRP A 138 -11.27 12.54 -8.00
CA TRP A 138 -11.74 13.20 -9.22
C TRP A 138 -11.44 14.70 -9.20
N TYR A 139 -11.65 15.36 -8.05
CA TYR A 139 -11.29 16.76 -7.86
C TYR A 139 -9.77 16.97 -7.98
N ALA A 140 -8.95 16.12 -7.35
CA ALA A 140 -7.49 16.17 -7.49
C ALA A 140 -7.06 15.97 -8.94
N ILE A 141 -7.62 14.99 -9.66
CA ILE A 141 -7.35 14.77 -11.09
C ILE A 141 -7.78 15.99 -11.91
N TYR A 142 -8.92 16.62 -11.60
CA TYR A 142 -9.39 17.82 -12.28
C TYR A 142 -8.49 19.04 -12.06
N VAL A 143 -8.06 19.28 -10.81
CA VAL A 143 -7.17 20.39 -10.44
C VAL A 143 -5.78 20.19 -11.03
N PHE A 144 -5.24 18.97 -10.93
CA PHE A 144 -3.90 18.63 -11.43
C PHE A 144 -3.90 18.13 -12.88
N ARG A 145 -5.02 18.23 -13.61
CA ARG A 145 -5.14 17.79 -15.01
C ARG A 145 -4.02 18.28 -15.94
N PRO A 146 -3.47 19.52 -15.83
CA PRO A 146 -2.41 19.96 -16.74
C PRO A 146 -1.13 19.18 -16.50
N TYR A 147 -0.83 18.83 -15.25
CA TYR A 147 0.35 18.08 -14.85
C TYR A 147 0.19 16.60 -15.20
N ILE A 148 -0.98 16.02 -14.91
CA ILE A 148 -1.30 14.63 -15.27
C ILE A 148 -1.25 14.44 -16.79
N MET A 149 -1.82 15.37 -17.56
CA MET A 149 -1.78 15.29 -19.02
C MET A 149 -0.38 15.50 -19.60
N ARG A 150 0.45 16.36 -18.99
CA ARG A 150 1.87 16.47 -19.37
C ARG A 150 2.65 15.19 -19.06
N PHE A 151 2.40 14.58 -17.91
CA PHE A 151 2.99 13.30 -17.52
C PHE A 151 2.56 12.17 -18.45
N LEU A 152 1.26 12.02 -18.71
CA LEU A 152 0.72 11.03 -19.66
C LEU A 152 1.26 11.23 -21.06
N LYS A 153 1.32 12.48 -21.55
CA LYS A 153 1.91 12.79 -22.85
C LYS A 153 3.38 12.35 -22.89
N ARG A 154 4.14 12.62 -21.83
CA ARG A 154 5.55 12.22 -21.73
C ARG A 154 5.71 10.70 -21.70
N ALA A 155 4.92 10.00 -20.88
CA ALA A 155 4.92 8.54 -20.80
C ALA A 155 4.52 7.89 -22.14
N VAL A 156 3.56 8.47 -22.87
CA VAL A 156 3.14 7.97 -24.19
C VAL A 156 4.22 8.21 -25.25
N VAL A 157 4.92 9.35 -25.20
CA VAL A 157 6.04 9.63 -26.11
C VAL A 157 7.21 8.71 -25.80
N GLU A 158 7.59 8.57 -24.52
CA GLU A 158 8.64 7.63 -24.08
C GLU A 158 8.29 6.18 -24.42
N PHE A 159 7.02 5.77 -24.30
CA PHE A 159 6.57 4.43 -24.70
C PHE A 159 6.58 4.22 -26.22
N LYS A 160 6.28 5.27 -27.01
CA LYS A 160 6.36 5.20 -28.48
C LYS A 160 7.80 5.20 -28.99
N GLU A 161 8.69 5.86 -28.26
CA GLU A 161 10.14 5.90 -28.52
C GLU A 161 10.87 4.72 -27.85
N PHE A 162 10.16 3.91 -27.06
CA PHE A 162 10.71 2.75 -26.38
C PHE A 162 11.13 1.68 -27.39
N ASN A 163 12.43 1.57 -27.60
CA ASN A 163 13.02 0.50 -28.39
C ASN A 163 13.00 -0.79 -27.54
N PRO A 164 12.33 -1.87 -27.96
CA PRO A 164 12.23 -3.10 -27.18
C PRO A 164 13.58 -3.80 -26.93
N ASN A 165 14.64 -3.38 -27.63
CA ASN A 165 16.01 -3.84 -27.41
C ASN A 165 16.84 -2.89 -26.52
N HIS A 166 16.24 -1.83 -25.97
CA HIS A 166 16.93 -0.92 -25.06
C HIS A 166 17.10 -1.60 -23.70
N GLN A 167 18.29 -2.11 -23.43
CA GLN A 167 18.68 -2.52 -22.09
C GLN A 167 18.79 -1.25 -21.24
N PHE A 168 17.95 -1.13 -20.21
CA PHE A 168 18.12 -0.09 -19.20
C PHE A 168 19.49 -0.30 -18.58
N THR A 169 20.40 0.66 -18.76
CA THR A 169 21.66 0.68 -18.02
C THR A 169 21.29 0.69 -16.54
N GLU A 170 21.62 -0.38 -15.81
CA GLU A 170 21.53 -0.38 -14.36
C GLU A 170 22.25 0.88 -13.88
N GLU A 171 21.55 1.76 -13.16
CA GLU A 171 22.16 2.91 -12.53
C GLU A 171 23.28 2.37 -11.64
N VAL A 172 24.52 2.48 -12.11
CA VAL A 172 25.72 2.18 -11.32
C VAL A 172 25.57 2.96 -10.03
N GLU A 173 25.51 2.25 -8.89
CA GLU A 173 25.51 2.85 -7.57
C GLU A 173 26.68 3.84 -7.52
N GLU A 174 26.36 5.13 -7.60
CA GLU A 174 27.32 6.20 -7.41
C GLU A 174 27.76 6.09 -5.95
N VAL A 175 28.91 5.45 -5.74
CA VAL A 175 29.53 5.19 -4.44
C VAL A 175 29.53 6.50 -3.65
N GLU A 176 28.74 6.55 -2.58
CA GLU A 176 28.73 7.69 -1.66
C GLU A 176 30.18 8.00 -1.26
N PRO A 177 30.69 9.23 -1.47
CA PRO A 177 32.01 9.57 -0.98
C PRO A 177 32.02 9.40 0.54
N PRO A 178 33.09 8.82 1.12
CA PRO A 178 33.14 8.50 2.54
C PRO A 178 32.88 9.75 3.37
N LYS A 179 31.94 9.65 4.32
CA LYS A 179 31.65 10.69 5.33
C LYS A 179 32.97 11.09 5.98
N GLN A 180 33.41 12.33 5.74
CA GLN A 180 34.52 12.91 6.48
C GLN A 180 34.12 12.96 7.96
N PRO A 181 34.96 12.48 8.89
CA PRO A 181 34.67 12.59 10.32
C PRO A 181 34.62 14.06 10.71
N MET A 182 33.54 14.45 11.39
CA MET A 182 33.39 15.77 12.03
C MET A 182 34.63 16.03 12.89
N GLN A 183 35.37 17.09 12.57
CA GLN A 183 36.37 17.63 13.50
C GLN A 183 35.61 18.21 14.70
N GLU A 184 35.86 17.64 15.87
CA GLU A 184 35.53 18.27 17.15
C GLU A 184 36.35 19.57 17.23
N GLU A 185 35.69 20.71 17.08
CA GLU A 185 36.24 22.01 17.48
C GLU A 185 36.31 22.03 19.01
N SER A 186 37.52 21.81 19.52
CA SER A 186 37.92 22.14 20.87
C SER A 186 38.43 23.59 20.91
N GLU A 187 37.65 24.50 21.49
CA GLU A 187 38.14 25.71 22.17
C GLU A 187 37.24 26.03 23.38
#